data_AF-A0A535K4F0-F1
#
_entry.id   AF-A0A535K4F0-F1
#
_cell.length_a   1.000
_cell.length_b   1.000
_cell.length_c   1.000
_cell.angle_alpha   90.00
_cell.angle_beta   90.00
_cell.angle_gamma   90.00
#
_symmetry.space_group_name_H-M   'P 1'
#
loop_
_entity.id
_entity.type
_entity.pdbx_description
1 polymer ?
#
loop_
_entity_poly.entity_id
_entity_poly.type
_entity_poly.pdbx_seq_one_letter_code
_entity_poly.pdbx_strand_id
1 'polypeptide(L)' 'MVETGVAYLDGKFTPLADAKVSIATHALQYGTGVFEGIRAYW' A
#
# COMPACT_ATOMS: atom_id res chain seq x y z
N MET A 1 8.07 16.39 -8.67
CA MET A 1 7.87 16.27 -7.22
C MET A 1 8.39 14.89 -6.83
N VAL A 2 9.48 14.82 -6.07
CA VAL A 2 10.07 13.53 -5.67
C VAL A 2 9.24 13.01 -4.49
N GLU A 3 8.59 11.87 -4.69
CA GLU A 3 7.79 11.20 -3.68
C GLU A 3 8.74 10.48 -2.69
N THR A 4 8.68 10.83 -1.40
CA THR A 4 9.65 10.38 -0.37
C THR A 4 9.17 9.20 0.48
N GLY A 5 8.07 8.55 0.12
CA GLY A 5 7.47 7.45 0.90
C GLY A 5 8.09 6.08 0.58
N VAL A 6 8.02 5.16 1.55
CA VAL A 6 8.29 3.72 1.37
C VAL A 6 7.04 2.96 1.82
N ALA A 7 6.65 1.95 1.05
CA ALA A 7 5.58 1.02 1.40
C ALA A 7 6.15 -0.40 1.53
N TYR A 8 5.57 -1.20 2.43
CA TYR A 8 5.85 -2.63 2.47
C TYR A 8 4.83 -3.36 1.59
N LEU A 9 5.30 -4.08 0.57
CA LEU A 9 4.47 -4.77 -0.40
C LEU A 9 5.15 -6.10 -0.77
N ASP A 10 4.40 -7.21 -0.73
CA ASP A 10 4.87 -8.54 -1.13
C ASP A 10 6.22 -8.97 -0.52
N GLY A 11 6.41 -8.73 0.78
CA GLY A 11 7.60 -9.20 1.49
C GLY A 11 8.80 -8.24 1.44
N LYS A 12 8.66 -7.05 0.85
CA LYS A 12 9.78 -6.11 0.64
C LYS A 12 9.38 -4.66 0.87
N PHE A 13 10.35 -3.85 1.28
CA PHE A 13 10.24 -2.39 1.30
C PHE A 13 10.45 -1.84 -0.12
N THR A 14 9.46 -1.13 -0.63
CA THR A 14 9.39 -0.62 -2.01
C THR A 14 9.15 0.89 -1.97
N PRO A 15 9.79 1.70 -2.85
CA PRO A 15 9.43 3.11 -2.99
C PRO A 15 7.93 3.29 -3.23
N LEU A 16 7.30 4.28 -2.62
CA LEU A 16 5.84 4.47 -2.69
C LEU A 16 5.36 4.61 -4.15
N ALA A 17 6.13 5.30 -4.98
CA ALA A 17 5.85 5.47 -6.42
C ALA A 17 5.77 4.14 -7.20
N ASP A 18 6.41 3.08 -6.70
CA ASP A 18 6.48 1.75 -7.33
C ASP A 18 5.53 0.73 -6.66
N ALA A 19 4.97 1.06 -5.49
CA ALA A 19 4.06 0.20 -4.75
C ALA A 19 2.65 0.20 -5.36
N LYS A 20 2.51 -0.45 -6.51
CA LYS A 20 1.27 -0.47 -7.32
C LYS A 20 0.56 -1.81 -7.28
N VAL A 21 -0.76 -1.76 -7.45
CA VAL A 21 -1.62 -2.92 -7.72
C VAL A 21 -2.34 -2.75 -9.05
N SER A 22 -2.80 -3.85 -9.66
CA SER A 22 -3.58 -3.79 -10.91
C SER A 22 -4.91 -3.07 -10.71
N ILE A 23 -5.39 -2.36 -11.74
CA ILE A 23 -6.73 -1.77 -11.72
C ILE A 23 -7.84 -2.84 -11.65
N ALA A 24 -7.54 -4.06 -12.09
CA ALA A 24 -8.44 -5.20 -12.00
C ALA A 24 -8.42 -5.90 -10.64
N THR A 25 -7.72 -5.36 -9.64
CA THR A 25 -7.67 -5.94 -8.28
C THR A 25 -9.08 -6.03 -7.71
N HIS A 26 -9.48 -7.23 -7.28
CA HIS A 26 -10.83 -7.50 -6.81
C HIS A 26 -11.23 -6.60 -5.62
N ALA A 27 -10.28 -6.29 -4.72
CA ALA A 27 -10.52 -5.37 -3.61
C ALA A 27 -10.87 -3.94 -4.07
N LEU A 28 -10.35 -3.49 -5.22
CA LEU A 28 -10.65 -2.17 -5.78
C LEU A 28 -12.03 -2.13 -6.44
N GLN A 29 -12.45 -3.23 -7.06
CA GLN A 29 -13.72 -3.30 -7.79
C GLN A 29 -14.90 -3.70 -6.90
N TYR A 30 -14.67 -4.56 -5.90
CA TYR A 30 -15.72 -5.24 -5.14
C TYR A 30 -15.51 -5.16 -3.62
N GLY A 31 -14.55 -4.38 -3.14
CA GLY A 31 -14.38 -4.10 -1.71
C GLY A 31 -13.89 -5.27 -0.86
N THR A 32 -13.34 -6.33 -1.46
CA THR A 32 -12.81 -7.51 -0.74
C THR A 32 -11.41 -7.26 -0.16
N GLY A 33 -11.25 -6.19 0.60
CA GLY A 33 -10.01 -5.86 1.31
C GLY A 33 -10.29 -5.66 2.80
N VAL A 34 -9.26 -5.86 3.62
CA VAL A 34 -9.26 -5.52 5.04
C VAL A 34 -8.04 -4.65 5.33
N PHE A 35 -8.15 -3.77 6.32
CA PHE A 35 -7.04 -2.91 6.74
C PHE A 35 -7.06 -2.74 8.25
N GLU A 36 -5.91 -2.34 8.79
CA GLU A 36 -5.72 -2.06 10.21
C GLU A 36 -5.19 -0.63 10.39
N GLY A 37 -5.47 -0.05 11.57
CA GLY A 37 -5.01 1.28 11.95
C GLY A 37 -4.06 1.20 13.14
N ILE A 38 -2.78 1.53 12.93
CA ILE A 38 -1.76 1.50 13.98
C ILE A 38 -1.31 2.93 14.29
N ARG A 39 -1.17 3.27 15.57
CA ARG A 39 -0.58 4.55 16.03
C ARG A 39 0.71 4.25 16.78
N ALA A 40 1.76 5.02 16.48
CA ALA A 40 3.03 4.98 17.21
C ALA A 40 3.15 6.25 18.07
N TYR A 41 3.56 6.06 19.32
CA TYR A 41 3.91 7.13 20.26
C TYR A 41 5.34 6.89 20.74
N TRP A 42 5.99 7.94 21.23
CA TRP A 42 7.30 7.87 21.85
C TRP A 42 7.18 7.54 23.34
#